data_AF-A0A0X3BN09-F1
#
_entry.id   AF-A0A0X3BN09-F1
#
_cell.length_a   1.000
_cell.length_b   1.000
_cell.length_c   1.000
_cell.angle_alpha   90.00
_cell.angle_beta   90.00
_cell.angle_gamma   90.00
#
_symmetry.space_group_name_H-M   'P 1'
#
loop_
_entity.id
_entity.type
_entity.pdbx_description
1 polymer ?
#
loop_
_entity_poly.entity_id
_entity_poly.type
_entity_poly.pdbx_seq_one_letter_code
_entity_poly.pdbx_strand_id
1 'polypeptide(L)'
;MSSWSSAANSLSLDFVDQWDAQLAQMNAGKRGRPFQYPESFIAWMARIHIFLQMPYRQMEGFVRKLATFIPSLKAANYTTLFCRIKNLDLSLEALPEILADDVIVGADSTGIKVTNRGEWMREKWGARRGWIKVHLMIDVETNQALGLEITDEAMQDDQRFIPLLDQTQQNCGEEHPVYRVLADGAYDRNKLFNALEHRGIASGIKTRVNAATHSTGSPYRAECVRNRKRWGGYPMWALVVTYGMRWKVEGAFSTIKRILGERVQATSREGMFREVRMKVNSYNRLIALAA
;
A
#
# COMPACT_ATOMS: atom_id res chain seq x y z
N MET A 1 -12.26 18.82 -14.77
CA MET A 1 -12.52 18.35 -13.40
C MET A 1 -13.89 17.71 -13.39
N SER A 2 -13.93 16.39 -13.53
CA SER A 2 -15.12 15.58 -13.31
C SER A 2 -14.67 14.41 -12.45
N SER A 3 -15.10 14.44 -11.20
CA SER A 3 -14.91 13.40 -10.19
C SER A 3 -15.53 12.10 -10.71
N TRP A 4 -14.70 11.12 -11.06
CA TRP A 4 -15.17 9.76 -11.19
C TRP A 4 -15.30 9.17 -9.78
N SER A 5 -16.36 9.57 -9.08
CA SER A 5 -16.91 8.86 -7.93
C SER A 5 -17.78 7.69 -8.42
N SER A 6 -17.31 6.92 -9.40
CA SER A 6 -17.82 5.57 -9.53
C SER A 6 -16.97 4.72 -8.61
N ALA A 7 -17.55 4.36 -7.47
CA ALA A 7 -17.26 3.13 -6.75
C ALA A 7 -17.51 1.92 -7.69
N ALA A 8 -16.78 1.84 -8.79
CA ALA A 8 -16.89 0.80 -9.80
C ALA A 8 -16.23 -0.44 -9.23
N ASN A 9 -17.08 -1.35 -8.73
CA ASN A 9 -16.76 -2.68 -8.27
C ASN A 9 -15.51 -3.25 -8.96
N SER A 10 -14.50 -3.59 -8.18
CA SER A 10 -13.12 -3.83 -8.65
C SER A 10 -12.88 -5.07 -9.50
N LEU A 11 -13.85 -5.96 -9.50
CA LEU A 11 -13.91 -7.15 -10.35
C LEU A 11 -15.04 -7.03 -11.39
N SER A 12 -15.75 -5.91 -11.41
CA SER A 12 -16.83 -5.67 -12.35
C SER A 12 -16.32 -5.56 -13.78
N LEU A 13 -17.19 -5.94 -14.70
CA LEU A 13 -17.01 -5.83 -16.13
C LEU A 13 -17.72 -4.60 -16.70
N ASP A 14 -18.11 -3.62 -15.87
CA ASP A 14 -18.78 -2.37 -16.32
C ASP A 14 -18.00 -1.62 -17.40
N PHE A 15 -16.67 -1.79 -17.42
CA PHE A 15 -15.82 -1.21 -18.45
C PHE A 15 -16.10 -1.75 -19.86
N VAL A 16 -16.72 -2.93 -19.96
CA VAL A 16 -17.11 -3.54 -21.23
C VAL A 16 -18.21 -2.71 -21.88
N ASP A 17 -19.20 -2.26 -21.10
CA ASP A 17 -20.29 -1.40 -21.60
C ASP A 17 -19.80 0.01 -21.91
N GLN A 18 -18.78 0.47 -21.19
CA GLN A 18 -18.18 1.80 -21.37
C GLN A 18 -16.97 1.80 -22.33
N TRP A 19 -16.69 0.68 -23.00
CA TRP A 19 -15.43 0.46 -23.73
C TRP A 19 -15.14 1.55 -24.75
N ASP A 20 -16.09 1.82 -25.64
CA ASP A 20 -15.91 2.77 -26.74
C ASP A 20 -15.91 4.22 -26.24
N ALA A 21 -16.72 4.54 -25.22
CA ALA A 21 -16.75 5.87 -24.59
C ALA A 21 -15.40 6.22 -23.94
N GLN A 22 -14.84 5.28 -23.16
CA GLN A 22 -13.54 5.46 -22.53
C GLN A 22 -12.42 5.57 -23.57
N LEU A 23 -12.46 4.77 -24.64
CA LEU A 23 -11.49 4.89 -25.74
C LEU A 23 -11.57 6.23 -26.47
N ALA A 24 -12.78 6.71 -26.76
CA ALA A 24 -12.98 8.00 -27.39
C ALA A 24 -12.37 9.12 -26.53
N GLN A 25 -12.61 9.09 -25.22
CA GLN A 25 -12.03 10.04 -24.27
C GLN A 25 -10.50 9.96 -24.23
N MET A 26 -9.93 8.76 -24.11
CA MET A 26 -8.48 8.56 -24.04
C MET A 26 -7.75 8.97 -25.32
N ASN A 27 -8.43 8.92 -26.47
CA ASN A 27 -7.88 9.30 -27.76
C ASN A 27 -8.22 10.74 -28.16
N ALA A 28 -9.06 11.44 -27.40
CA ALA A 28 -9.41 12.83 -27.68
C ALA A 28 -8.15 13.71 -27.67
N GLY A 29 -7.84 14.31 -28.82
CA GLY A 29 -6.65 15.17 -28.97
C GLY A 29 -5.30 14.44 -28.92
N LYS A 30 -5.29 13.11 -28.88
CA LYS A 30 -4.05 12.33 -28.84
C LYS A 30 -3.32 12.42 -30.19
N ARG A 31 -2.06 12.82 -30.16
CA ARG A 31 -1.15 12.76 -31.32
C ARG A 31 -0.46 11.39 -31.37
N GLY A 32 -0.37 10.81 -32.57
CA GLY A 32 0.24 9.49 -32.80
C GLY A 32 -0.76 8.33 -32.80
N ARG A 33 -0.26 7.10 -32.62
CA ARG A 33 -1.11 5.89 -32.70
C ARG A 33 -2.18 5.90 -31.58
N PRO A 34 -3.46 5.70 -31.92
CA PRO A 34 -4.54 5.67 -30.93
C PRO A 34 -4.44 4.43 -30.03
N PHE A 35 -4.93 4.57 -28.81
CA PHE A 35 -5.17 3.45 -27.91
C PHE A 35 -6.29 2.57 -28.44
N GLN A 36 -6.12 1.26 -28.29
CA GLN A 36 -7.07 0.24 -28.70
C GLN A 36 -7.82 -0.41 -27.53
N TYR A 37 -7.32 -0.21 -26.31
CA TYR A 37 -7.85 -0.80 -25.08
C TYR A 37 -8.02 0.28 -24.00
N PRO A 38 -9.20 0.38 -23.36
CA PRO A 38 -9.42 1.28 -22.23
C PRO A 38 -8.42 1.04 -21.09
N GLU A 39 -8.16 2.07 -20.30
CA GLU A 39 -7.29 1.95 -19.12
C GLU A 39 -7.91 1.07 -18.03
N SER A 40 -9.22 1.16 -17.85
CA SER A 40 -10.00 0.29 -16.95
C SER A 40 -9.80 -1.19 -17.25
N PHE A 41 -9.83 -1.60 -18.52
CA PHE A 41 -9.53 -2.97 -18.94
C PHE A 41 -8.09 -3.37 -18.59
N ILE A 42 -7.10 -2.49 -18.83
CA ILE A 42 -5.70 -2.76 -18.46
C ILE A 42 -5.56 -2.91 -16.95
N ALA A 43 -6.22 -2.05 -16.18
CA ALA A 43 -6.19 -2.07 -14.72
C ALA A 43 -6.92 -3.31 -14.16
N TRP A 44 -8.01 -3.75 -14.80
CA TRP A 44 -8.69 -5.01 -14.48
C TRP A 44 -7.76 -6.21 -14.77
N MET A 45 -7.11 -6.25 -15.93
CA MET A 45 -6.12 -7.29 -16.25
C MET A 45 -4.93 -7.29 -15.29
N ALA A 46 -4.47 -6.13 -14.81
CA ALA A 46 -3.42 -6.04 -13.77
C ALA A 46 -3.88 -6.66 -12.44
N ARG A 47 -5.15 -6.49 -12.07
CA ARG A 47 -5.72 -7.12 -10.88
C ARG A 47 -5.84 -8.63 -11.05
N ILE A 48 -6.32 -9.11 -12.21
CA ILE A 48 -6.35 -10.55 -12.53
C ILE A 48 -4.94 -11.16 -12.49
N HIS A 49 -3.93 -10.45 -13.02
CA HIS A 49 -2.53 -10.85 -12.93
C HIS A 49 -2.09 -11.11 -11.49
N ILE A 50 -2.44 -10.21 -10.57
CA ILE A 50 -2.10 -10.31 -9.15
C ILE A 50 -2.92 -11.37 -8.42
N PHE A 51 -4.25 -11.37 -8.55
CA PHE A 51 -5.14 -12.29 -7.85
C PHE A 51 -4.90 -13.74 -8.24
N LEU A 52 -4.69 -14.01 -9.54
CA LEU A 52 -4.43 -15.36 -10.04
C LEU A 52 -2.93 -15.70 -10.09
N GLN A 53 -2.06 -14.76 -9.70
CA GLN A 53 -0.60 -14.88 -9.80
C GLN A 53 -0.13 -15.31 -11.20
N MET A 54 -0.86 -14.87 -12.22
CA MET A 54 -0.82 -15.40 -13.58
C MET A 54 0.29 -14.72 -14.39
N PRO A 55 1.27 -15.43 -14.96
CA PRO A 55 2.28 -14.83 -15.83
C PRO A 55 1.65 -14.10 -17.03
N TYR A 56 2.24 -12.96 -17.44
CA TYR A 56 1.74 -12.15 -18.56
C TYR A 56 1.47 -12.93 -19.86
N ARG A 57 2.25 -13.98 -20.16
CA ARG A 57 2.01 -14.83 -21.35
C ARG A 57 0.71 -15.64 -21.26
N GLN A 58 0.36 -16.10 -20.06
CA GLN A 58 -0.90 -16.80 -19.82
C GLN A 58 -2.09 -15.84 -19.87
N MET A 59 -1.90 -14.57 -19.50
CA MET A 59 -2.97 -13.55 -19.55
C MET A 59 -3.55 -13.36 -20.96
N GLU A 60 -2.71 -13.45 -22.01
CA GLU A 60 -3.19 -13.38 -23.39
C GLU A 60 -4.14 -14.55 -23.72
N GLY A 61 -3.78 -15.77 -23.33
CA GLY A 61 -4.64 -16.95 -23.50
C GLY A 61 -5.93 -16.84 -22.69
N PHE A 62 -5.82 -16.35 -21.44
CA PHE A 62 -6.96 -16.11 -20.57
C PHE A 62 -7.96 -15.13 -21.19
N VAL A 63 -7.50 -13.95 -21.63
CA VAL A 63 -8.40 -12.94 -22.20
C VAL A 63 -8.98 -13.38 -23.55
N ARG A 64 -8.22 -14.11 -24.38
CA ARG A 64 -8.76 -14.71 -25.61
C ARG A 64 -9.90 -15.67 -25.32
N LYS A 65 -9.78 -16.50 -24.28
CA LYS A 65 -10.84 -17.43 -23.90
C LYS A 65 -12.03 -16.69 -23.27
N LEU A 66 -11.77 -15.69 -22.44
CA LEU A 66 -12.81 -14.86 -21.83
C LEU A 66 -13.66 -14.12 -22.88
N ALA A 67 -13.03 -13.61 -23.95
CA ALA A 67 -13.71 -12.96 -25.07
C ALA A 67 -14.68 -13.89 -25.82
N THR A 68 -14.53 -15.23 -25.71
CA THR A 68 -15.52 -16.16 -26.27
C THR A 68 -16.83 -16.20 -25.48
N PHE A 69 -16.82 -15.75 -24.23
CA PHE A 69 -18.00 -15.68 -23.35
C PHE A 69 -18.57 -14.25 -23.25
N ILE A 70 -17.75 -13.24 -23.55
CA ILE A 70 -18.13 -11.82 -23.49
C ILE A 70 -17.83 -11.19 -24.87
N PRO A 71 -18.79 -11.18 -25.81
CA PRO A 71 -18.54 -10.78 -27.20
C PRO A 71 -18.02 -9.35 -27.40
N SER A 72 -18.37 -8.44 -26.49
CA SER A 72 -17.92 -7.04 -26.49
C SER A 72 -16.47 -6.87 -25.97
N LEU A 73 -15.90 -7.89 -25.34
CA LEU A 73 -14.53 -7.86 -24.84
C LEU A 73 -13.52 -8.15 -25.96
N LYS A 74 -12.62 -7.20 -26.21
CA LYS A 74 -11.52 -7.38 -27.18
C LYS A 74 -10.29 -7.95 -26.50
N ALA A 75 -9.78 -9.07 -27.02
CA ALA A 75 -8.60 -9.74 -26.46
C ALA A 75 -7.29 -9.00 -26.79
N ALA A 76 -6.60 -8.52 -25.77
CA ALA A 76 -5.27 -7.93 -25.92
C ALA A 76 -4.16 -9.00 -25.97
N ASN A 77 -3.13 -8.74 -26.77
CA ASN A 77 -1.93 -9.58 -26.81
C ASN A 77 -0.99 -9.30 -25.62
N TYR A 78 -0.07 -10.23 -25.39
CA TYR A 78 0.95 -10.17 -24.34
C TYR A 78 1.69 -8.82 -24.31
N THR A 79 2.21 -8.39 -25.46
CA THR A 79 3.03 -7.17 -25.54
C THR A 79 2.24 -5.94 -25.12
N THR A 80 0.97 -5.87 -25.52
CA THR A 80 0.07 -4.76 -25.16
C THR A 80 -0.17 -4.75 -23.65
N LEU A 81 -0.56 -5.89 -23.07
CA LEU A 81 -0.82 -6.03 -21.65
C LEU A 81 0.42 -5.69 -20.82
N PHE A 82 1.57 -6.28 -21.15
CA PHE A 82 2.83 -6.05 -20.44
C PHE A 82 3.24 -4.57 -20.47
N CYS A 83 3.27 -3.95 -21.65
CA CYS A 83 3.68 -2.55 -21.77
C CYS A 83 2.69 -1.58 -21.11
N ARG A 84 1.38 -1.84 -21.21
CA ARG A 84 0.36 -0.97 -20.62
C ARG A 84 0.34 -1.10 -19.11
N ILE A 85 0.40 -2.32 -18.56
CA ILE A 85 0.45 -2.56 -17.11
C ILE A 85 1.74 -2.00 -16.49
N LYS A 86 2.88 -2.09 -17.21
CA LYS A 86 4.13 -1.46 -16.79
C LYS A 86 4.02 0.08 -16.67
N ASN A 87 3.11 0.71 -17.40
CA ASN A 87 2.95 2.16 -17.42
C ASN A 87 1.68 2.65 -16.70
N LEU A 88 0.91 1.76 -16.07
CA LEU A 88 -0.22 2.16 -15.23
C LEU A 88 0.26 3.08 -14.10
N ASP A 89 -0.55 4.08 -13.76
CA ASP A 89 -0.42 4.73 -12.47
C ASP A 89 -0.79 3.71 -11.37
N LEU A 90 0.07 3.62 -10.37
CA LEU A 90 -0.07 2.72 -9.23
C LEU A 90 0.10 3.52 -7.93
N SER A 91 -0.31 4.79 -7.96
CA SER A 91 -0.60 5.56 -6.75
C SER A 91 -1.52 4.75 -5.83
N LEU A 92 -1.31 4.89 -4.53
CA LEU A 92 -2.05 4.09 -3.54
C LEU A 92 -3.52 4.50 -3.59
N GLU A 93 -4.39 3.55 -3.95
CA GLU A 93 -5.84 3.77 -4.03
C GLU A 93 -6.43 3.64 -2.62
N ALA A 94 -6.56 4.76 -1.89
CA ALA A 94 -7.33 4.85 -0.66
C ALA A 94 -8.71 5.47 -0.94
N LEU A 95 -9.72 5.04 -0.20
CA LEU A 95 -11.09 5.54 -0.23
C LEU A 95 -11.34 6.33 1.06
N PRO A 96 -11.28 7.67 1.02
CA PRO A 96 -11.58 8.50 2.17
C PRO A 96 -13.00 8.27 2.70
N GLU A 97 -13.95 7.93 1.83
CA GLU A 97 -15.38 7.85 2.15
C GLU A 97 -15.76 6.79 3.19
N ILE A 98 -14.87 5.81 3.43
CA ILE A 98 -15.06 4.77 4.45
C ILE A 98 -14.32 5.07 5.76
N LEU A 99 -13.52 6.15 5.80
CA LEU A 99 -12.75 6.53 6.99
C LEU A 99 -13.64 7.24 8.01
N ALA A 100 -13.29 7.10 9.28
CA ALA A 100 -13.86 7.91 10.36
C ALA A 100 -13.30 9.35 10.33
N ASP A 101 -13.97 10.28 11.02
CA ASP A 101 -13.54 11.68 11.13
C ASP A 101 -12.12 11.81 11.71
N ASP A 102 -11.76 11.00 12.71
CA ASP A 102 -10.42 10.97 13.32
C ASP A 102 -9.74 9.62 13.06
N VAL A 103 -8.71 9.61 12.23
CA VAL A 103 -8.05 8.37 11.81
C VAL A 103 -6.93 7.97 12.77
N ILE A 104 -6.96 6.73 13.25
CA ILE A 104 -5.85 6.13 13.99
C ILE A 104 -5.13 5.15 13.07
N VAL A 105 -3.85 5.39 12.82
CA VAL A 105 -3.05 4.54 11.92
C VAL A 105 -2.08 3.64 12.67
N GLY A 106 -1.97 2.38 12.25
CA GLY A 106 -0.93 1.45 12.65
C GLY A 106 0.20 1.43 11.62
N ALA A 107 1.45 1.63 12.07
CA ALA A 107 2.64 1.64 11.23
C ALA A 107 3.56 0.47 11.53
N ASP A 108 3.97 -0.26 10.49
CA ASP A 108 4.96 -1.33 10.59
C ASP A 108 5.57 -1.65 9.22
N SER A 109 6.63 -2.46 9.20
CA SER A 109 7.29 -2.92 7.98
C SER A 109 7.36 -4.44 7.91
N THR A 110 7.45 -4.98 6.68
CA THR A 110 7.63 -6.42 6.46
C THR A 110 8.53 -6.71 5.28
N GLY A 111 9.20 -7.87 5.32
CA GLY A 111 9.93 -8.41 4.18
C GLY A 111 9.01 -9.19 3.23
N ILE A 112 9.17 -8.95 1.92
CA ILE A 112 8.60 -9.77 0.84
C ILE A 112 9.73 -10.44 0.07
N LYS A 113 9.63 -11.75 -0.14
CA LYS A 113 10.69 -12.56 -0.77
C LYS A 113 10.81 -12.24 -2.26
N VAL A 114 12.04 -12.17 -2.77
CA VAL A 114 12.28 -12.13 -4.23
C VAL A 114 12.38 -13.56 -4.76
N THR A 115 11.75 -13.87 -5.89
CA THR A 115 11.72 -15.23 -6.47
C THR A 115 13.10 -15.80 -6.83
N ASN A 116 13.21 -17.15 -6.81
CA ASN A 116 14.42 -18.01 -6.74
C ASN A 116 15.62 -17.77 -7.67
N ARG A 117 15.59 -16.83 -8.62
CA ARG A 117 16.85 -16.40 -9.26
C ARG A 117 17.81 -15.73 -8.27
N GLY A 118 17.29 -15.27 -7.12
CA GLY A 118 18.12 -14.83 -6.00
C GLY A 118 18.97 -15.95 -5.37
N GLU A 119 18.61 -17.23 -5.49
CA GLU A 119 19.46 -18.36 -5.06
C GLU A 119 20.59 -18.61 -6.06
N TRP A 120 20.27 -18.65 -7.36
CA TRP A 120 21.28 -18.78 -8.41
C TRP A 120 22.23 -17.57 -8.51
N MET A 121 21.74 -16.34 -8.29
CA MET A 121 22.60 -15.14 -8.20
C MET A 121 23.38 -15.08 -6.88
N ARG A 122 22.86 -15.65 -5.78
CA ARG A 122 23.61 -15.81 -4.52
C ARG A 122 24.82 -16.72 -4.74
N GLU A 123 24.62 -17.85 -5.42
CA GLU A 123 25.70 -18.79 -5.75
C GLU A 123 26.72 -18.21 -6.76
N LYS A 124 26.27 -17.49 -7.78
CA LYS A 124 27.15 -17.05 -8.88
C LYS A 124 27.82 -15.69 -8.65
N TRP A 125 27.21 -14.77 -7.90
CA TRP A 125 27.63 -13.37 -7.86
C TRP A 125 27.69 -12.74 -6.46
N GLY A 126 27.40 -13.47 -5.38
CA GLY A 126 27.48 -12.96 -4.01
C GLY A 126 26.53 -11.79 -3.68
N ALA A 127 25.61 -11.44 -4.59
CA ALA A 127 24.72 -10.29 -4.44
C ALA A 127 23.48 -10.67 -3.62
N ARG A 128 23.34 -10.09 -2.42
CA ARG A 128 22.18 -10.24 -1.53
C ARG A 128 20.96 -9.52 -2.10
N ARG A 129 20.03 -10.26 -2.70
CA ARG A 129 18.63 -9.82 -2.83
C ARG A 129 17.72 -10.95 -2.36
N GLY A 130 17.62 -11.11 -1.03
CA GLY A 130 16.72 -12.09 -0.41
C GLY A 130 15.28 -11.58 -0.28
N TRP A 131 15.11 -10.28 -0.06
CA TRP A 131 13.80 -9.66 0.12
C TRP A 131 13.80 -8.17 -0.23
N ILE A 132 12.61 -7.63 -0.47
CA ILE A 132 12.32 -6.19 -0.46
C ILE A 132 11.53 -5.88 0.82
N LYS A 133 11.68 -4.66 1.32
CA LYS A 133 10.98 -4.21 2.52
C LYS A 133 9.79 -3.33 2.12
N VAL A 134 8.64 -3.61 2.73
CA VAL A 134 7.38 -2.89 2.51
C VAL A 134 6.96 -2.28 3.83
N HIS A 135 6.78 -0.97 3.85
CA HIS A 135 6.31 -0.20 5.00
C HIS A 135 4.87 0.21 4.74
N LEU A 136 3.98 -0.07 5.68
CA LEU A 136 2.57 0.27 5.58
C LEU A 136 2.14 1.13 6.77
N MET A 137 1.27 2.10 6.47
CA MET A 137 0.38 2.70 7.46
C MET A 137 -1.03 2.30 7.09
N ILE A 138 -1.73 1.62 8.00
CA ILE A 138 -3.12 1.24 7.81
C ILE A 138 -4.00 2.00 8.80
N ASP A 139 -5.22 2.32 8.42
CA ASP A 139 -6.24 2.69 9.38
C ASP A 139 -6.66 1.45 10.19
N VAL A 140 -6.70 1.57 11.52
CA VAL A 140 -6.96 0.42 12.41
C VAL A 140 -8.45 0.03 12.46
N GLU A 141 -9.33 0.93 12.05
CA GLU A 141 -10.78 0.72 12.02
C GLU A 141 -11.18 -0.06 10.76
N THR A 142 -10.90 0.50 9.59
CA THR A 142 -11.25 -0.07 8.27
C THR A 142 -10.27 -1.14 7.79
N ASN A 143 -9.04 -1.17 8.32
CA ASN A 143 -7.89 -1.93 7.79
C ASN A 143 -7.40 -1.45 6.42
N GLN A 144 -7.88 -0.32 5.91
CA GLN A 144 -7.41 0.22 4.64
C GLN A 144 -5.95 0.70 4.76
N ALA A 145 -5.11 0.36 3.78
CA ALA A 145 -3.76 0.91 3.70
C ALA A 145 -3.82 2.35 3.19
N LEU A 146 -3.32 3.28 4.00
CA LEU A 146 -3.29 4.72 3.72
C LEU A 146 -1.90 5.21 3.33
N GLY A 147 -0.85 4.49 3.71
CA GLY A 147 0.53 4.75 3.28
C GLY A 147 1.22 3.48 2.80
N LEU A 148 2.05 3.61 1.77
CA LEU A 148 2.91 2.56 1.24
C LEU A 148 4.27 3.11 0.78
N GLU A 149 5.32 2.67 1.46
CA GLU A 149 6.71 2.88 1.04
C GLU A 149 7.40 1.54 0.79
N ILE A 150 8.23 1.46 -0.25
CA ILE A 150 8.93 0.23 -0.63
C ILE A 150 10.41 0.53 -0.74
N THR A 151 11.23 -0.25 -0.02
CA THR A 151 12.67 -0.06 0.03
C THR A 151 13.43 -1.37 -0.15
N ASP A 152 14.72 -1.24 -0.41
CA ASP A 152 15.63 -2.39 -0.35
C ASP A 152 15.91 -2.76 1.13
N GLU A 153 16.48 -3.95 1.34
CA GLU A 153 16.72 -4.55 2.66
C GLU A 153 17.52 -3.69 3.64
N ALA A 154 18.52 -2.95 3.15
CA ALA A 154 19.46 -2.19 3.99
C ALA A 154 18.86 -0.93 4.64
N MET A 155 17.65 -0.52 4.23
CA MET A 155 17.03 0.71 4.72
C MET A 155 16.38 0.49 6.10
N GLN A 156 16.65 1.40 7.05
CA GLN A 156 15.98 1.40 8.36
C GLN A 156 14.57 1.98 8.25
N ASP A 157 13.68 1.47 9.11
CA ASP A 157 12.24 1.74 9.03
C ASP A 157 11.90 3.19 9.42
N ASP A 158 12.65 3.76 10.36
CA ASP A 158 12.50 5.14 10.81
C ASP A 158 12.77 6.17 9.71
N GLN A 159 13.58 5.84 8.69
CA GLN A 159 13.88 6.73 7.58
C GLN A 159 12.70 6.94 6.62
N ARG A 160 11.77 5.99 6.55
CA ARG A 160 10.60 6.05 5.66
C ARG A 160 9.32 6.48 6.36
N PHE A 161 9.34 6.54 7.69
CA PHE A 161 8.16 6.92 8.47
C PHE A 161 7.58 8.29 8.10
N ILE A 162 8.43 9.31 7.91
CA ILE A 162 7.94 10.67 7.57
C ILE A 162 7.31 10.71 6.17
N PRO A 163 7.98 10.25 5.09
CA PRO A 163 7.34 10.14 3.78
C PRO A 163 6.05 9.32 3.79
N LEU A 164 6.03 8.22 4.55
CA LEU A 164 4.87 7.35 4.70
C LEU A 164 3.71 8.08 5.39
N LEU A 165 4.00 8.88 6.42
CA LEU A 165 3.02 9.71 7.12
C LEU A 165 2.49 10.84 6.22
N ASP A 166 3.36 11.47 5.43
CA ASP A 166 2.97 12.53 4.49
C ASP A 166 1.98 11.97 3.45
N GLN A 167 2.28 10.81 2.88
CA GLN A 167 1.38 10.10 1.97
C GLN A 167 0.06 9.72 2.65
N THR A 168 0.12 9.25 3.90
CA THR A 168 -1.06 8.87 4.68
C THR A 168 -1.99 10.07 4.89
N GLN A 169 -1.45 11.22 5.31
CA GLN A 169 -2.25 12.45 5.49
C GLN A 169 -2.84 12.94 4.16
N GLN A 170 -2.08 12.84 3.06
CA GLN A 170 -2.59 13.19 1.74
C GLN A 170 -3.78 12.30 1.32
N ASN A 171 -3.71 11.00 1.60
CA ASN A 171 -4.76 10.04 1.28
C ASN A 171 -5.98 10.16 2.19
N CYS A 172 -5.80 10.59 3.43
CA CYS A 172 -6.89 10.94 4.34
C CYS A 172 -7.63 12.21 3.93
N GLY A 173 -6.89 13.23 3.46
CA GLY A 173 -7.43 14.56 3.22
C GLY A 173 -7.69 15.34 4.53
N GLU A 174 -8.29 16.53 4.39
CA GLU A 174 -8.59 17.41 5.52
C GLU A 174 -9.82 16.96 6.32
N GLU A 175 -10.71 16.17 5.72
CA GLU A 175 -11.95 15.69 6.34
C GLU A 175 -11.70 14.55 7.35
N HIS A 176 -10.60 13.80 7.18
CA HIS A 176 -10.27 12.62 7.99
C HIS A 176 -8.85 12.70 8.59
N PRO A 177 -8.50 13.75 9.36
CA PRO A 177 -7.15 13.95 9.86
C PRO A 177 -6.61 12.74 10.64
N VAL A 178 -5.31 12.48 10.49
CA VAL A 178 -4.62 11.45 11.27
C VAL A 178 -4.48 11.94 12.71
N TYR A 179 -5.34 11.45 13.59
CA TYR A 179 -5.33 11.79 15.01
C TYR A 179 -4.15 11.14 15.75
N ARG A 180 -3.82 9.88 15.44
CA ARG A 180 -2.79 9.12 16.17
C ARG A 180 -2.04 8.11 15.31
N VAL A 181 -0.74 7.95 15.56
CA VAL A 181 0.07 6.88 14.97
C VAL A 181 0.51 5.86 16.03
N LEU A 182 0.18 4.60 15.82
CA LEU A 182 0.60 3.45 16.64
C LEU A 182 1.81 2.77 15.98
N ALA A 183 2.94 2.69 16.68
CA ALA A 183 4.13 2.02 16.15
C ALA A 183 4.95 1.33 17.26
N ASP A 184 5.81 0.39 16.87
CA ASP A 184 6.64 -0.35 17.80
C ASP A 184 7.84 0.46 18.32
N GLY A 185 8.69 -0.19 19.11
CA GLY A 185 9.87 0.46 19.70
C GLY A 185 10.99 0.77 18.70
N ALA A 186 10.96 0.24 17.48
CA ALA A 186 11.93 0.58 16.44
C ALA A 186 11.77 2.04 16.00
N TYR A 187 10.56 2.60 16.12
CA TYR A 187 10.23 3.99 15.81
C TYR A 187 10.47 4.96 16.97
N ASP A 188 11.04 4.51 18.10
CA ASP A 188 11.35 5.35 19.27
C ASP A 188 12.54 6.31 18.99
N ARG A 189 12.27 7.38 18.22
CA ARG A 189 13.26 8.35 17.72
C ARG A 189 12.77 9.78 17.90
N ASN A 190 13.63 10.66 18.46
CA ASN A 190 13.30 12.09 18.67
C ASN A 190 12.75 12.78 17.41
N LYS A 191 13.35 12.52 16.24
CA LYS A 191 12.92 13.11 14.96
C LYS A 191 11.46 12.78 14.64
N LEU A 192 11.01 11.55 14.93
CA LEU A 192 9.64 11.13 14.62
C LEU A 192 8.64 11.73 15.60
N PHE A 193 8.97 11.76 16.89
CA PHE A 193 8.13 12.46 17.89
C PHE A 193 7.99 13.96 17.57
N ASN A 194 9.08 14.65 17.20
CA ASN A 194 9.02 16.06 16.82
C ASN A 194 8.16 16.27 15.55
N ALA A 195 8.21 15.34 14.59
CA ALA A 195 7.39 15.41 13.39
C ALA A 195 5.89 15.19 13.69
N LEU A 196 5.57 14.29 14.63
CA LEU A 196 4.18 14.09 15.09
C LEU A 196 3.67 15.32 15.84
N GLU A 197 4.46 15.87 16.76
CA GLU A 197 4.12 17.09 17.53
C GLU A 197 3.85 18.28 16.60
N HIS A 198 4.74 18.53 15.63
CA HIS A 198 4.59 19.62 14.66
C HIS A 198 3.30 19.49 13.82
N ARG A 199 2.80 18.27 13.62
CA ARG A 199 1.58 17.99 12.86
C ARG A 199 0.34 17.87 13.74
N GLY A 200 0.46 18.04 15.05
CA GLY A 200 -0.65 17.86 16.00
C GLY A 200 -1.11 16.40 16.14
N ILE A 201 -0.28 15.43 15.77
CA ILE A 201 -0.63 14.01 15.77
C ILE A 201 -0.20 13.37 17.08
N ALA A 202 -1.12 12.67 17.76
CA ALA A 202 -0.81 11.96 18.99
C ALA A 202 0.12 10.76 18.74
N SER A 203 1.12 10.59 19.60
CA SER A 203 2.01 9.43 19.55
C SER A 203 1.47 8.23 20.33
N GLY A 204 1.27 7.12 19.64
CA GLY A 204 1.15 5.78 20.20
C GLY A 204 2.41 4.93 19.98
N ILE A 205 3.58 5.57 19.84
CA ILE A 205 4.86 4.87 19.63
C ILE A 205 5.35 4.30 20.97
N LYS A 206 5.65 3.01 21.00
CA LYS A 206 6.16 2.34 22.20
C LYS A 206 7.56 2.83 22.56
N THR A 207 7.69 3.47 23.72
CA THR A 207 9.00 3.93 24.24
C THR A 207 9.76 2.82 24.97
N ARG A 208 11.10 2.89 24.96
CA ARG A 208 11.95 1.98 25.76
C ARG A 208 11.61 2.04 27.25
N VAL A 209 11.74 0.91 27.97
CA VAL A 209 11.41 0.82 29.40
C VAL A 209 12.21 1.83 30.24
N ASN A 210 13.50 1.97 29.93
CA ASN A 210 14.42 2.91 30.61
C ASN A 210 14.58 4.22 29.84
N ALA A 211 13.56 4.65 29.07
CA ALA A 211 13.63 5.91 28.35
C ALA A 211 13.78 7.11 29.31
N ALA A 212 14.62 8.06 28.93
CA ALA A 212 14.80 9.31 29.68
C ALA A 212 13.49 10.09 29.76
N THR A 213 13.20 10.62 30.95
CA THR A 213 12.03 11.49 31.24
C THR A 213 12.32 12.97 31.04
N HIS A 214 13.58 13.33 30.85
CA HIS A 214 14.02 14.67 30.45
C HIS A 214 14.23 14.71 28.93
N SER A 215 14.12 15.90 28.34
CA SER A 215 14.33 16.07 26.90
C SER A 215 15.79 15.79 26.54
N THR A 216 15.99 14.94 25.53
CA THR A 216 17.28 14.69 24.88
C THR A 216 17.25 15.09 23.41
N GLY A 217 16.45 16.12 23.08
CA GLY A 217 16.21 16.60 21.71
C GLY A 217 14.76 16.46 21.22
N SER A 218 13.85 15.98 22.07
CA SER A 218 12.41 15.98 21.83
C SER A 218 11.65 16.16 23.15
N PRO A 219 11.13 17.37 23.43
CA PRO A 219 10.29 17.62 24.60
C PRO A 219 9.05 16.73 24.62
N TYR A 220 8.38 16.57 23.48
CA TYR A 220 7.19 15.73 23.33
C TYR A 220 7.46 14.24 23.59
N ARG A 221 8.58 13.70 23.09
CA ARG A 221 8.97 12.32 23.44
C ARG A 221 9.13 12.17 24.95
N ALA A 222 9.84 13.10 25.58
CA ALA A 222 10.05 13.06 27.03
C ALA A 222 8.72 13.17 27.79
N GLU A 223 7.77 13.95 27.28
CA GLU A 223 6.40 14.02 27.79
C GLU A 223 5.67 12.69 27.66
N CYS A 224 5.69 12.05 26.48
CA CYS A 224 5.10 10.73 26.26
C CYS A 224 5.65 9.68 27.26
N VAL A 225 6.96 9.73 27.54
CA VAL A 225 7.58 8.86 28.56
C VAL A 225 7.08 9.18 29.97
N ARG A 226 6.95 10.47 30.34
CA ARG A 226 6.38 10.88 31.63
C ARG A 226 4.91 10.46 31.75
N ASN A 227 4.11 10.65 30.71
CA ASN A 227 2.70 10.27 30.67
C ASN A 227 2.53 8.76 30.87
N ARG A 228 3.34 7.94 30.19
CA ARG A 228 3.36 6.49 30.43
C ARG A 228 3.63 6.13 31.90
N LYS A 229 4.59 6.80 32.56
CA LYS A 229 4.88 6.55 33.98
C LYS A 229 3.71 7.02 34.87
N ARG A 230 3.20 8.23 34.62
CA ARG A 230 2.09 8.84 35.36
C ARG A 230 0.81 8.02 35.31
N TRP A 231 0.49 7.43 34.16
CA TRP A 231 -0.73 6.65 33.97
C TRP A 231 -0.69 5.26 34.62
N GLY A 232 0.43 4.83 35.21
CA GLY A 232 0.54 3.49 35.81
C GLY A 232 1.35 2.50 34.95
N GLY A 233 2.28 3.00 34.12
CA GLY A 233 3.19 2.18 33.34
C GLY A 233 2.62 1.69 32.00
N TYR A 234 3.23 0.65 31.45
CA TYR A 234 2.87 0.13 30.12
C TYR A 234 1.42 -0.36 30.00
N PRO A 235 0.84 -1.13 30.94
CA PRO A 235 -0.52 -1.64 30.79
C PRO A 235 -1.56 -0.51 30.63
N MET A 236 -1.49 0.50 31.49
CA MET A 236 -2.39 1.64 31.44
C MET A 236 -2.12 2.54 30.24
N TRP A 237 -0.85 2.77 29.89
CA TRP A 237 -0.51 3.49 28.67
C TRP A 237 -1.07 2.80 27.43
N ALA A 238 -0.94 1.48 27.31
CA ALA A 238 -1.42 0.71 26.17
C ALA A 238 -2.94 0.79 26.03
N LEU A 239 -3.67 0.85 27.14
CA LEU A 239 -5.13 1.08 27.15
C LEU A 239 -5.47 2.49 26.67
N VAL A 240 -4.87 3.53 27.28
CA VAL A 240 -5.14 4.95 26.97
C VAL A 240 -4.82 5.28 25.52
N VAL A 241 -3.68 4.80 25.02
CA VAL A 241 -3.26 5.09 23.64
C VAL A 241 -3.82 4.10 22.62
N THR A 242 -4.69 3.17 23.05
CA THR A 242 -5.27 2.10 22.22
C THR A 242 -4.21 1.27 21.49
N TYR A 243 -3.03 1.11 22.09
CA TYR A 243 -1.85 0.46 21.50
C TYR A 243 -2.13 -0.97 21.01
N GLY A 244 -3.07 -1.66 21.65
CA GLY A 244 -3.52 -2.98 21.24
C GLY A 244 -3.87 -3.01 19.74
N MET A 245 -4.54 -1.99 19.21
CA MET A 245 -4.96 -1.95 17.81
C MET A 245 -3.80 -1.96 16.79
N ARG A 246 -2.55 -1.75 17.22
CA ARG A 246 -1.38 -1.87 16.32
C ARG A 246 -1.33 -3.23 15.62
N TRP A 247 -1.79 -4.32 16.24
CA TRP A 247 -1.74 -5.66 15.63
C TRP A 247 -2.45 -5.73 14.26
N LYS A 248 -3.36 -4.81 13.98
CA LYS A 248 -4.07 -4.69 12.70
C LYS A 248 -3.12 -4.62 11.50
N VAL A 249 -1.99 -3.91 11.61
CA VAL A 249 -1.02 -3.78 10.50
C VAL A 249 -0.33 -5.12 10.19
N GLU A 250 -0.04 -5.91 11.23
CA GLU A 250 0.47 -7.27 11.08
C GLU A 250 -0.59 -8.18 10.45
N GLY A 251 -1.86 -7.98 10.82
CA GLY A 251 -3.02 -8.60 10.17
C GLY A 251 -3.10 -8.29 8.68
N ALA A 252 -2.96 -7.02 8.29
CA ALA A 252 -2.96 -6.59 6.89
C ALA A 252 -1.82 -7.25 6.09
N PHE A 253 -0.59 -7.27 6.64
CA PHE A 253 0.51 -8.00 6.01
C PHE A 253 0.22 -9.49 5.85
N SER A 254 -0.37 -10.12 6.87
CA SER A 254 -0.76 -11.54 6.82
C SER A 254 -1.78 -11.80 5.71
N THR A 255 -2.80 -10.95 5.60
CA THR A 255 -3.85 -11.03 4.57
C THR A 255 -3.26 -10.87 3.17
N ILE A 256 -2.46 -9.81 2.94
CA ILE A 256 -1.79 -9.55 1.66
C ILE A 256 -0.95 -10.77 1.24
N LYS A 257 -0.14 -11.32 2.16
CA LYS A 257 0.73 -12.46 1.88
C LYS A 257 -0.05 -13.74 1.57
N ARG A 258 -1.15 -14.00 2.27
CA ARG A 258 -1.97 -15.21 2.07
C ARG A 258 -2.76 -15.16 0.77
N ILE A 259 -3.37 -14.01 0.45
CA ILE A 259 -4.23 -13.87 -0.74
C ILE A 259 -3.39 -13.66 -1.99
N LEU A 260 -2.36 -12.80 -1.92
CA LEU A 260 -1.61 -12.30 -3.10
C LEU A 260 -0.18 -12.85 -3.18
N GLY A 261 0.17 -13.78 -2.28
CA GLY A 261 1.45 -14.47 -2.25
C GLY A 261 2.59 -13.71 -1.54
N GLU A 262 3.47 -14.47 -0.90
CA GLU A 262 4.62 -13.96 -0.12
C GLU A 262 5.82 -13.46 -0.94
N ARG A 263 5.76 -13.60 -2.26
CA ARG A 263 6.91 -13.35 -3.14
C ARG A 263 6.54 -12.41 -4.27
N VAL A 264 7.55 -11.71 -4.80
CA VAL A 264 7.44 -11.00 -6.07
C VAL A 264 7.99 -11.83 -7.23
N GLN A 265 7.30 -11.84 -8.36
CA GLN A 265 7.69 -12.54 -9.59
C GLN A 265 8.62 -11.69 -10.47
N ALA A 266 8.50 -10.36 -10.41
CA ALA A 266 9.34 -9.46 -11.19
C ALA A 266 10.84 -9.57 -10.83
N THR A 267 11.70 -9.41 -11.83
CA THR A 267 13.17 -9.54 -11.68
C THR A 267 13.88 -8.19 -11.58
N SER A 268 13.31 -7.14 -12.16
CA SER A 268 13.83 -5.78 -12.05
C SER A 268 13.34 -5.11 -10.76
N ARG A 269 14.14 -4.24 -10.17
CA ARG A 269 13.79 -3.49 -8.94
C ARG A 269 12.48 -2.72 -9.10
N GLU A 270 12.38 -1.98 -10.19
CA GLU A 270 11.16 -1.22 -10.53
C GLU A 270 9.95 -2.15 -10.67
N GLY A 271 10.10 -3.28 -11.38
CA GLY A 271 9.03 -4.26 -11.54
C GLY A 271 8.57 -4.86 -10.21
N MET A 272 9.50 -5.19 -9.32
CA MET A 272 9.19 -5.68 -7.97
C MET A 272 8.39 -4.66 -7.17
N PHE A 273 8.77 -3.39 -7.21
CA PHE A 273 8.07 -2.33 -6.48
C PHE A 273 6.68 -2.11 -7.06
N ARG A 274 6.54 -2.12 -8.39
CA ARG A 274 5.24 -2.05 -9.06
C ARG A 274 4.35 -3.23 -8.70
N GLU A 275 4.90 -4.44 -8.62
CA GLU A 275 4.14 -5.62 -8.20
C GLU A 275 3.61 -5.48 -6.78
N VAL A 276 4.42 -4.98 -5.84
CA VAL A 276 3.94 -4.69 -4.48
C VAL A 276 2.84 -3.64 -4.48
N ARG A 277 2.98 -2.54 -5.23
CA ARG A 277 1.92 -1.52 -5.33
C ARG A 277 0.61 -2.11 -5.86
N MET A 278 0.68 -2.93 -6.91
CA MET A 278 -0.52 -3.61 -7.42
C MET A 278 -1.15 -4.54 -6.36
N LYS A 279 -0.33 -5.24 -5.55
CA LYS A 279 -0.83 -6.07 -4.45
C LYS A 279 -1.54 -5.25 -3.38
N VAL A 280 -0.94 -4.15 -2.93
CA VAL A 280 -1.55 -3.29 -1.89
C VAL A 280 -2.81 -2.59 -2.40
N ASN A 281 -2.83 -2.08 -3.63
CA ASN A 281 -4.05 -1.54 -4.24
C ASN A 281 -5.14 -2.61 -4.37
N SER A 282 -4.78 -3.83 -4.77
CA SER A 282 -5.73 -4.96 -4.83
C SER A 282 -6.28 -5.30 -3.43
N TYR A 283 -5.45 -5.20 -2.38
CA TYR A 283 -5.86 -5.38 -1.00
C TYR A 283 -6.86 -4.31 -0.53
N ASN A 284 -6.54 -3.02 -0.69
CA ASN A 284 -7.45 -1.92 -0.34
C ASN A 284 -8.80 -2.09 -1.03
N ARG A 285 -8.75 -2.54 -2.28
CA ARG A 285 -9.94 -2.74 -3.05
C ARG A 285 -10.78 -3.94 -2.60
N LEU A 286 -10.17 -4.97 -2.03
CA LEU A 286 -10.91 -6.04 -1.34
C LEU A 286 -11.54 -5.55 -0.03
N ILE A 287 -10.83 -4.70 0.73
CA ILE A 287 -11.38 -4.06 1.94
C ILE A 287 -12.62 -3.24 1.59
N ALA A 288 -12.53 -2.42 0.53
CA ALA A 288 -13.64 -1.62 0.04
C ALA A 288 -14.88 -2.41 -0.40
N LEU A 289 -14.73 -3.68 -0.81
CA LEU A 289 -15.86 -4.54 -1.15
C LEU A 289 -16.56 -5.12 0.08
N ALA A 290 -15.89 -5.11 1.24
CA ALA A 290 -16.41 -5.66 2.48
C ALA A 290 -16.98 -4.57 3.42
N ALA A 291 -16.73 -3.29 3.12
CA ALA A 291 -17.29 -2.12 3.78
C ALA A 291 -18.71 -1.85 3.29
#